data_AF-A0A653CNL7-F1
#
_entry.id   AF-A0A653CNL7-F1
#
_cell.length_a   1.000
_cell.length_b   1.000
_cell.length_c   1.000
_cell.angle_alpha   90.00
_cell.angle_beta   90.00
_cell.angle_gamma   90.00
#
_symmetry.space_group_name_H-M   'P 1'
#
loop_
_entity.id
_entity.type
_entity.pdbx_description
1 polymer ?
#
loop_
_entity_poly.entity_id
_entity_poly.type
_entity_poly.pdbx_seq_one_letter_code
_entity_poly.pdbx_strand_id
1 'polypeptide(L)'
;MLYGEYLMLDKVLGAQRMLGVENKNPVHDEHLFIITHQAYELWFKQIIFELDSVRNLFSDVLKEHQTLEILKRLNRIVLILKVLVDQVMILETMTPLDFMEFRNYLRPASGFQSLQFRMVENKLGVRQENRVKYNQNYAKVFGNDEEAIQKIESSEKEASLADVVQKWLERTPGLEHEGFNFWGKYKKAVEVLFNEQKVIAAQEKTESLRQYRLNDLSKRREVYESIFKKDIHDALVARGERRFSHKALQGAIMITFYRDEPRFSQPHQILTLLMDIDSLITKWRYNHLLMVQRMIGSSQFGTGGSSGYQYLRSTLSDRYKVFVDLFNLSTFLIPRSYIPPLTPTMKSHLWMWGTTDNGIEENNKEC
;
A
#
# COMPACT_ATOMS: atom_id res chain seq x y z
N MET A 1 -33.34 23.17 1.80
CA MET A 1 -32.46 22.25 1.05
C MET A 1 -33.09 20.86 1.11
N LEU A 2 -33.45 20.32 -0.04
CA LEU A 2 -34.06 18.99 -0.14
C LEU A 2 -32.98 17.92 -0.31
N TYR A 3 -33.28 16.67 0.06
CA TYR A 3 -32.34 15.54 -0.08
C TYR A 3 -31.80 15.38 -1.51
N GLY A 4 -32.69 15.43 -2.51
CA GLY A 4 -32.32 15.30 -3.92
C GLY A 4 -31.46 16.46 -4.44
N GLU A 5 -31.65 17.66 -3.89
CA GLU A 5 -30.86 18.85 -4.23
C GLU A 5 -29.44 18.74 -3.65
N TYR A 6 -29.32 18.36 -2.36
CA TYR A 6 -28.03 18.21 -1.69
C TYR A 6 -27.15 17.14 -2.35
N LEU A 7 -27.73 16.01 -2.75
CA LEU A 7 -27.01 14.91 -3.40
C LEU A 7 -26.93 15.03 -4.92
N MET A 8 -27.55 16.06 -5.51
CA MET A 8 -27.62 16.25 -6.97
C MET A 8 -28.13 15.00 -7.70
N LEU A 9 -29.23 14.42 -7.21
CA LEU A 9 -29.74 13.15 -7.71
C LEU A 9 -30.23 13.24 -9.16
N ASP A 10 -30.58 14.43 -9.64
CA ASP A 10 -30.87 14.70 -11.06
C ASP A 10 -29.68 14.34 -11.96
N LYS A 11 -28.45 14.63 -11.52
CA LYS A 11 -27.23 14.28 -12.25
C LYS A 11 -26.87 12.81 -12.06
N VAL A 12 -26.89 12.33 -10.81
CA VAL A 12 -26.47 10.95 -10.48
C VAL A 12 -27.41 9.92 -11.10
N LEU A 13 -28.73 10.11 -10.97
CA LEU A 13 -29.76 9.21 -11.50
C LEU A 13 -30.18 9.54 -12.94
N GLY A 14 -29.55 10.56 -13.54
CA GLY A 14 -29.70 10.91 -14.96
C GLY A 14 -28.55 10.43 -15.84
N ALA A 15 -27.55 9.73 -15.28
CA ALA A 15 -26.31 9.37 -15.96
C ALA A 15 -26.30 7.95 -16.57
N GLN A 16 -27.41 7.21 -16.52
CA GLN A 16 -27.49 5.80 -16.96
C GLN A 16 -27.88 5.69 -18.44
N ARG A 17 -26.92 5.89 -19.33
CA ARG A 17 -27.12 5.81 -20.79
C ARG A 17 -26.76 4.41 -21.31
N MET A 18 -27.75 3.63 -21.73
CA MET A 18 -27.59 2.29 -22.33
C MET A 18 -27.44 2.39 -23.85
N LEU A 19 -26.32 1.91 -24.41
CA LEU A 19 -26.06 1.91 -25.85
C LEU A 19 -26.90 0.87 -26.59
N GLY A 20 -27.28 -0.24 -25.95
CA GLY A 20 -28.18 -1.22 -26.55
C GLY A 20 -29.55 -0.61 -26.89
N VAL A 21 -30.08 0.24 -25.99
CA VAL A 21 -31.34 0.97 -26.23
C VAL A 21 -31.23 1.91 -27.43
N GLU A 22 -30.12 2.65 -27.55
CA GLU A 22 -29.89 3.57 -28.69
C GLU A 22 -29.75 2.83 -30.02
N ASN A 23 -29.15 1.63 -29.99
CA ASN A 23 -28.98 0.77 -31.16
C ASN A 23 -30.19 -0.14 -31.41
N LYS A 24 -31.35 0.11 -30.75
CA LYS A 24 -32.60 -0.66 -30.89
C LYS A 24 -32.48 -2.16 -30.57
N ASN A 25 -31.50 -2.53 -29.74
CA ASN A 25 -31.28 -3.87 -29.23
C ASN A 25 -31.02 -3.80 -27.71
N PRO A 26 -32.06 -3.57 -26.90
CA PRO A 26 -31.90 -3.37 -25.47
C PRO A 26 -31.47 -4.67 -24.79
N VAL A 27 -30.37 -4.62 -24.04
CA VAL A 27 -29.91 -5.72 -23.19
C VAL A 27 -30.07 -5.30 -21.73
N HIS A 28 -30.87 -6.05 -20.98
CA HIS A 28 -31.24 -5.69 -19.61
C HIS A 28 -30.02 -5.48 -18.69
N ASP A 29 -29.06 -6.40 -18.76
CA ASP A 29 -27.89 -6.41 -17.86
C ASP A 29 -26.86 -5.31 -18.19
N GLU A 30 -27.00 -4.60 -19.31
CA GLU A 30 -26.20 -3.40 -19.59
C GLU A 30 -26.42 -2.32 -18.51
N HIS A 31 -27.63 -2.20 -17.95
CA HIS A 31 -27.91 -1.26 -16.86
C HIS A 31 -27.14 -1.63 -15.58
N LEU A 32 -27.08 -2.92 -15.24
CA LEU A 32 -26.30 -3.42 -14.11
C LEU A 32 -24.81 -3.15 -14.29
N PHE A 33 -24.30 -3.36 -15.51
CA PHE A 33 -22.93 -3.05 -15.87
C PHE A 33 -22.61 -1.57 -15.63
N ILE A 34 -23.45 -0.65 -16.10
CA ILE A 34 -23.27 0.80 -15.93
C ILE A 34 -23.29 1.19 -14.45
N ILE A 35 -24.34 0.82 -13.72
CA ILE A 35 -24.49 1.17 -12.29
C ILE A 35 -23.33 0.65 -11.46
N THR A 36 -22.87 -0.58 -11.73
CA THR A 36 -21.73 -1.16 -11.01
C THR A 36 -20.47 -0.31 -11.19
N HIS A 37 -20.13 0.05 -12.43
CA HIS A 37 -18.95 0.87 -12.70
C HIS A 37 -19.10 2.30 -12.15
N GLN A 38 -20.29 2.91 -12.23
CA GLN A 38 -20.54 4.22 -11.61
C GLN A 38 -20.35 4.19 -10.10
N ALA A 39 -20.82 3.14 -9.42
CA ALA A 39 -20.60 2.97 -7.98
C ALA A 39 -19.12 2.78 -7.64
N TYR A 40 -18.35 2.02 -8.43
CA TYR A 40 -16.88 1.95 -8.28
C TYR A 40 -16.22 3.33 -8.40
N GLU A 41 -16.59 4.11 -9.42
CA GLU A 41 -16.01 5.45 -9.64
C GLU A 41 -16.36 6.45 -8.53
N LEU A 42 -17.55 6.36 -7.93
CA LEU A 42 -17.90 7.15 -6.74
C LEU A 42 -16.99 6.79 -5.54
N TRP A 43 -16.75 5.50 -5.31
CA TRP A 43 -15.86 5.05 -4.25
C TRP A 43 -14.39 5.38 -4.53
N PHE A 44 -13.92 5.29 -5.78
CA PHE A 44 -12.57 5.74 -6.13
C PHE A 44 -12.40 7.23 -5.86
N LYS A 45 -13.40 8.05 -6.16
CA LYS A 45 -13.39 9.48 -5.82
C LYS A 45 -13.27 9.69 -4.31
N GLN A 46 -14.00 8.93 -3.50
CA GLN A 46 -13.89 8.99 -2.04
C GLN A 46 -12.48 8.57 -1.57
N ILE A 47 -11.93 7.48 -2.11
CA ILE A 47 -10.57 7.02 -1.77
C ILE A 47 -9.54 8.10 -2.12
N ILE A 48 -9.62 8.72 -3.30
CA ILE A 48 -8.72 9.80 -3.70
C ILE A 48 -8.84 10.99 -2.73
N PHE A 49 -10.05 11.36 -2.35
CA PHE A 49 -10.28 12.45 -1.40
C PHE A 49 -9.65 12.17 -0.03
N GLU A 50 -9.81 10.95 0.49
CA GLU A 50 -9.15 10.53 1.73
C GLU A 50 -7.62 10.49 1.58
N LEU A 51 -7.11 9.93 0.49
CA LEU A 51 -5.66 9.83 0.22
C LEU A 51 -4.99 11.19 0.16
N ASP A 52 -5.58 12.14 -0.58
CA ASP A 52 -5.04 13.50 -0.70
C ASP A 52 -5.04 14.20 0.66
N SER A 53 -6.10 14.02 1.43
CA SER A 53 -6.17 14.60 2.77
C SER A 53 -5.17 13.95 3.74
N VAL A 54 -4.96 12.64 3.66
CA VAL A 54 -3.92 11.93 4.45
C VAL A 54 -2.52 12.39 4.05
N ARG A 55 -2.22 12.46 2.74
CA ARG A 55 -0.93 12.95 2.22
C ARG A 55 -0.60 14.34 2.77
N ASN A 56 -1.58 15.23 2.85
CA ASN A 56 -1.42 16.58 3.39
C ASN A 56 -1.27 16.62 4.92
N LEU A 57 -1.79 15.62 5.66
CA LEU A 57 -1.61 15.52 7.11
C LEU A 57 -0.21 15.06 7.51
N PHE A 58 0.48 14.31 6.65
CA PHE A 58 1.88 13.96 6.85
C PHE A 58 2.76 15.21 6.76
N SER A 59 3.02 15.82 7.92
CA SER A 59 3.89 16.99 8.09
C SER A 59 5.22 16.58 8.74
N ASP A 60 6.09 17.56 9.00
CA ASP A 60 7.40 17.27 9.56
C ASP A 60 7.35 16.74 10.99
N VAL A 61 6.37 17.21 11.77
CA VAL A 61 6.11 16.74 13.14
C VAL A 61 4.64 16.35 13.23
N LEU A 62 4.36 15.05 13.19
CA LEU A 62 3.01 14.54 13.39
C LEU A 62 2.60 14.71 14.85
N LYS A 63 1.62 15.58 15.08
CA LYS A 63 0.93 15.69 16.36
C LYS A 63 -0.03 14.51 16.53
N GLU A 64 -0.29 14.11 17.77
CA GLU A 64 -1.14 12.95 18.08
C GLU A 64 -2.52 13.02 17.40
N HIS A 65 -3.20 14.17 17.47
CA HIS A 65 -4.51 14.32 16.83
C HIS A 65 -4.46 14.10 15.31
N GLN A 66 -3.34 14.44 14.66
CA GLN A 66 -3.14 14.18 13.22
C GLN A 66 -2.92 12.70 12.96
N THR A 67 -2.18 12.00 13.84
CA THR A 67 -2.00 10.54 13.76
C THR A 67 -3.34 9.80 13.86
N LEU A 68 -4.20 10.19 14.80
CA LEU A 68 -5.55 9.61 14.94
C LEU A 68 -6.43 9.90 13.71
N GLU A 69 -6.34 11.10 13.16
CA GLU A 69 -7.07 11.46 11.93
C GLU A 69 -6.58 10.64 10.73
N ILE A 70 -5.26 10.45 10.57
CA ILE A 70 -4.66 9.59 9.55
C ILE A 70 -5.18 8.16 9.70
N LEU A 71 -5.14 7.60 10.91
CA LEU A 71 -5.65 6.25 11.19
C LEU A 71 -7.12 6.09 10.83
N LYS A 72 -7.96 7.04 11.23
CA LYS A 72 -9.39 7.03 10.92
C LYS A 72 -9.62 6.98 9.41
N ARG A 73 -8.89 7.79 8.63
CA ARG A 73 -9.04 7.90 7.18
C ARG A 73 -8.46 6.70 6.43
N LEU A 74 -7.30 6.20 6.84
CA LEU A 74 -6.74 4.96 6.29
C LEU A 74 -7.67 3.77 6.57
N ASN A 75 -8.23 3.66 7.78
CA ASN A 75 -9.20 2.63 8.09
C ASN A 75 -10.49 2.78 7.26
N ARG A 76 -10.93 4.01 7.00
CA ARG A 76 -12.05 4.26 6.08
C ARG A 76 -11.74 3.76 4.66
N ILE A 77 -10.54 4.02 4.14
CA ILE A 77 -10.11 3.50 2.83
C ILE A 77 -10.14 1.96 2.84
N VAL A 78 -9.63 1.31 3.90
CA VAL A 78 -9.70 -0.15 4.08
C VAL A 78 -11.13 -0.66 4.01
N LEU A 79 -12.08 -0.03 4.71
CA LEU A 79 -13.48 -0.45 4.69
C LEU A 79 -14.13 -0.25 3.31
N ILE A 80 -13.84 0.86 2.64
CA ILE A 80 -14.31 1.10 1.25
C ILE A 80 -13.76 0.01 0.33
N LEU A 81 -12.47 -0.30 0.41
CA LEU A 81 -11.86 -1.35 -0.42
C LEU A 81 -12.46 -2.73 -0.15
N LYS A 82 -12.88 -3.05 1.09
CA LYS A 82 -13.62 -4.29 1.38
C LYS A 82 -14.96 -4.32 0.64
N VAL A 83 -15.72 -3.23 0.66
CA VAL A 83 -16.96 -3.11 -0.13
C VAL A 83 -16.68 -3.29 -1.62
N LEU A 84 -15.62 -2.68 -2.15
CA LEU A 84 -15.24 -2.82 -3.55
C LEU A 84 -14.85 -4.26 -3.92
N VAL A 85 -14.20 -5.00 -3.02
CA VAL A 85 -13.88 -6.42 -3.21
C VAL A 85 -15.15 -7.25 -3.33
N ASP A 86 -16.13 -7.00 -2.46
CA ASP A 86 -17.40 -7.75 -2.44
C ASP A 86 -18.33 -7.36 -3.59
N GLN A 87 -18.27 -6.10 -4.05
CA GLN A 87 -19.09 -5.57 -5.13
C GLN A 87 -18.91 -6.30 -6.46
N VAL A 88 -17.77 -6.98 -6.68
CA VAL A 88 -17.56 -7.85 -7.86
C VAL A 88 -18.64 -8.93 -7.95
N MET A 89 -19.09 -9.48 -6.82
CA MET A 89 -20.10 -10.54 -6.79
C MET A 89 -21.46 -10.10 -7.37
N ILE A 90 -21.78 -8.81 -7.31
CA ILE A 90 -23.01 -8.25 -7.90
C ILE A 90 -22.93 -8.34 -9.42
N LEU A 91 -21.77 -8.03 -10.01
CA LEU A 91 -21.59 -8.10 -11.47
C LEU A 91 -21.48 -9.55 -11.96
N GLU A 92 -21.06 -10.49 -11.11
CA GLU A 92 -21.01 -11.91 -11.41
C GLU A 92 -22.40 -12.56 -11.56
N THR A 93 -23.49 -11.88 -11.20
CA THR A 93 -24.86 -12.40 -11.45
C THR A 93 -25.27 -12.29 -12.92
N MET A 94 -24.60 -11.43 -13.69
CA MET A 94 -24.78 -11.32 -15.14
C MET A 94 -24.15 -12.55 -15.82
N THR A 95 -24.86 -13.16 -16.78
CA THR A 95 -24.31 -14.32 -17.49
C THR A 95 -23.34 -13.90 -18.59
N PRO A 96 -22.36 -14.76 -18.96
CA PRO A 96 -21.48 -14.48 -20.09
C PRO A 96 -22.22 -14.31 -21.43
N LEU A 97 -23.37 -14.97 -21.60
CA LEU A 97 -24.19 -14.85 -22.80
C LEU A 97 -24.80 -13.45 -22.90
N ASP A 98 -25.42 -12.96 -21.82
CA ASP A 98 -26.00 -11.61 -21.77
C ASP A 98 -24.93 -10.54 -21.96
N PHE A 99 -23.75 -10.73 -21.34
CA PHE A 99 -22.62 -9.83 -21.53
C PHE A 99 -22.20 -9.73 -23.01
N MET A 100 -22.18 -10.86 -23.73
CA MET A 100 -21.79 -10.88 -25.14
C MET A 100 -22.78 -10.12 -26.05
N GLU A 101 -24.05 -9.99 -25.67
CA GLU A 101 -25.05 -9.27 -26.47
C GLU A 101 -24.76 -7.76 -26.57
N PHE A 102 -24.23 -7.13 -25.51
CA PHE A 102 -23.92 -5.69 -25.52
C PHE A 102 -22.42 -5.37 -25.57
N ARG A 103 -21.53 -6.36 -25.41
CA ARG A 103 -20.08 -6.18 -25.40
C ARG A 103 -19.54 -5.42 -26.63
N ASN A 104 -20.16 -5.61 -27.79
CA ASN A 104 -19.71 -4.96 -29.03
C ASN A 104 -19.87 -3.44 -28.99
N TYR A 105 -20.85 -2.91 -28.25
CA TYR A 105 -21.07 -1.47 -28.08
C TYR A 105 -19.98 -0.82 -27.20
N LEU A 106 -19.27 -1.61 -26.39
CA LEU A 106 -18.23 -1.11 -25.50
C LEU A 106 -16.90 -0.84 -26.21
N ARG A 107 -16.69 -1.28 -27.46
CA ARG A 107 -15.40 -1.07 -28.14
C ARG A 107 -15.27 0.39 -28.63
N PRO A 108 -14.11 1.04 -28.45
CA PRO A 108 -12.84 0.57 -27.88
C PRO A 108 -12.69 0.81 -26.36
N ALA A 109 -13.76 1.24 -25.67
CA ALA A 109 -13.73 1.58 -24.26
C ALA A 109 -13.36 0.39 -23.38
N SER A 110 -12.62 0.68 -22.30
CA SER A 110 -12.19 -0.33 -21.33
C SER A 110 -11.81 0.27 -19.99
N GLY A 111 -11.74 -0.55 -18.95
CA GLY A 111 -11.27 -0.14 -17.62
C GLY A 111 -9.84 0.40 -17.59
N PHE A 112 -9.06 0.24 -18.67
CA PHE A 112 -7.76 0.94 -18.81
C PHE A 112 -7.91 2.47 -18.82
N GLN A 113 -9.09 2.97 -19.19
CA GLN A 113 -9.46 4.39 -19.23
C GLN A 113 -10.08 4.89 -17.92
N SER A 114 -10.09 4.08 -16.85
CA SER A 114 -10.47 4.58 -15.52
C SER A 114 -9.36 5.52 -15.01
N LEU A 115 -9.58 6.82 -15.18
CA LEU A 115 -8.68 7.88 -14.71
C LEU A 115 -8.44 7.76 -13.20
N GLN A 116 -9.53 7.61 -12.43
CA GLN A 116 -9.45 7.58 -10.97
C GLN A 116 -8.71 6.34 -10.47
N PHE A 117 -8.86 5.18 -11.10
CA PHE A 117 -8.07 4.00 -10.72
C PHE A 117 -6.56 4.23 -10.90
N ARG A 118 -6.14 4.91 -11.99
CA ARG A 118 -4.73 5.30 -12.18
C ARG A 118 -4.27 6.32 -11.15
N MET A 119 -5.10 7.30 -10.83
CA MET A 119 -4.81 8.28 -9.79
C MET A 119 -4.64 7.61 -8.42
N VAL A 120 -5.46 6.62 -8.07
CA VAL A 120 -5.30 5.84 -6.82
C VAL A 120 -3.96 5.10 -6.82
N GLU A 121 -3.61 4.41 -7.91
CA GLU A 121 -2.32 3.72 -8.02
C GLU A 121 -1.12 4.69 -7.85
N ASN A 122 -1.15 5.84 -8.53
CA ASN A 122 -0.07 6.84 -8.48
C ASN A 122 0.03 7.50 -7.09
N LYS A 123 -1.11 7.94 -6.53
CA LYS A 123 -1.17 8.59 -5.22
C LYS A 123 -0.80 7.65 -4.08
N LEU A 124 -1.00 6.34 -4.23
CA LEU A 124 -0.46 5.35 -3.29
C LEU A 124 1.06 5.23 -3.43
N GLY A 125 1.57 5.09 -4.66
CA GLY A 125 3.01 5.03 -4.96
C GLY A 125 3.43 3.95 -5.95
N VAL A 126 2.52 3.48 -6.82
CA VAL A 126 2.87 2.54 -7.90
C VAL A 126 3.70 3.26 -8.95
N ARG A 127 5.00 2.96 -9.00
CA ARG A 127 5.92 3.58 -9.96
C ARG A 127 5.78 3.05 -11.39
N GLN A 128 6.12 3.89 -12.36
CA GLN A 128 5.96 3.59 -13.78
C GLN A 128 6.80 2.39 -14.23
N GLU A 129 8.04 2.31 -13.77
CA GLU A 129 8.98 1.23 -14.08
C GLU A 129 8.49 -0.13 -13.58
N ASN A 130 7.67 -0.16 -12.53
CA ASN A 130 7.12 -1.39 -11.97
C ASN A 130 5.91 -1.90 -12.76
N ARG A 131 5.25 -1.04 -13.54
CA ARG A 131 4.10 -1.44 -14.36
C ARG A 131 4.56 -2.42 -15.45
N VAL A 132 3.69 -3.38 -15.76
CA VAL A 132 3.95 -4.33 -16.84
C VAL A 132 3.96 -3.61 -18.20
N LYS A 133 4.80 -4.05 -19.15
CA LYS A 133 5.09 -3.33 -20.42
C LYS A 133 3.86 -2.79 -21.15
N TYR A 134 2.78 -3.57 -21.23
CA TYR A 134 1.53 -3.15 -21.88
C TYR A 134 0.94 -1.87 -21.27
N ASN A 135 1.17 -1.63 -19.98
CA ASN A 135 0.62 -0.54 -19.18
C ASN A 135 1.68 0.47 -18.72
N GLN A 136 2.89 0.43 -19.29
CA GLN A 136 3.97 1.40 -19.00
C GLN A 136 3.76 2.75 -19.68
N ASN A 137 2.80 2.88 -20.60
CA ASN A 137 2.40 4.15 -21.21
C ASN A 137 0.88 4.29 -21.12
N TYR A 138 0.33 4.09 -19.92
CA TYR A 138 -1.12 4.09 -19.70
C TYR A 138 -1.76 5.46 -19.99
N ALA A 139 -1.00 6.55 -19.97
CA ALA A 139 -1.46 7.88 -20.38
C ALA A 139 -1.95 7.91 -21.84
N LYS A 140 -1.37 7.09 -22.73
CA LYS A 140 -1.79 7.02 -24.15
C LYS A 140 -3.24 6.57 -24.33
N VAL A 141 -3.80 5.86 -23.35
CA VAL A 141 -5.17 5.34 -23.41
C VAL A 141 -6.21 6.47 -23.27
N PHE A 142 -5.81 7.63 -22.77
CA PHE A 142 -6.66 8.82 -22.61
C PHE A 142 -6.69 9.71 -23.86
N GLY A 143 -5.94 9.36 -24.92
CA GLY A 143 -6.01 10.04 -26.21
C GLY A 143 -5.64 11.52 -26.13
N ASN A 144 -6.57 12.40 -26.48
CA ASN A 144 -6.41 13.86 -26.51
C ASN A 144 -7.14 14.57 -25.34
N ASP A 145 -7.55 13.83 -24.31
CA ASP A 145 -8.14 14.44 -23.12
C ASP A 145 -7.04 15.12 -22.29
N GLU A 146 -6.79 16.40 -22.58
CA GLU A 146 -5.75 17.20 -21.94
C GLU A 146 -5.94 17.29 -20.42
N GLU A 147 -7.18 17.35 -19.93
CA GLU A 147 -7.47 17.43 -18.50
C GLU A 147 -7.13 16.11 -17.78
N ALA A 148 -7.50 14.97 -18.39
CA ALA A 148 -7.15 13.66 -17.85
C ALA A 148 -5.63 13.44 -17.84
N ILE A 149 -4.93 13.81 -18.92
CA ILE A 149 -3.47 13.71 -19.01
C ILE A 149 -2.81 14.58 -17.94
N GLN A 150 -3.26 15.84 -17.78
CA GLN A 150 -2.71 16.74 -16.77
C GLN A 150 -2.89 16.20 -15.35
N LYS A 151 -4.06 15.62 -15.03
CA LYS A 151 -4.31 14.98 -13.72
C LYS A 151 -3.43 13.76 -13.49
N ILE A 152 -3.15 12.98 -14.53
CA ILE A 152 -2.24 11.84 -14.44
C ILE A 152 -0.82 12.34 -14.16
N GLU A 153 -0.33 13.28 -14.96
CA GLU A 153 1.00 13.84 -14.78
C GLU A 153 1.18 14.50 -13.40
N SER A 154 0.18 15.23 -12.92
CA SER A 154 0.25 15.80 -11.57
C SER A 154 0.31 14.71 -10.52
N SER A 155 -0.48 13.65 -10.65
CA SER A 155 -0.47 12.52 -9.71
C SER A 155 0.84 11.72 -9.70
N GLU A 156 1.61 11.73 -10.80
CA GLU A 156 2.94 11.11 -10.87
C GLU A 156 4.05 12.01 -10.31
N LYS A 157 3.90 13.34 -10.45
CA LYS A 157 4.91 14.33 -10.00
C LYS A 157 4.79 14.67 -8.51
N GLU A 158 3.57 14.70 -7.98
CA GLU A 158 3.35 14.97 -6.56
C GLU A 158 3.86 13.82 -5.68
N ALA A 159 4.26 14.13 -4.45
CA ALA A 159 4.70 13.11 -3.49
C ALA A 159 3.58 12.10 -3.19
N SER A 160 3.82 10.82 -3.45
CA SER A 160 2.87 9.75 -3.15
C SER A 160 2.74 9.50 -1.65
N LEU A 161 1.73 8.72 -1.25
CA LEU A 161 1.58 8.24 0.13
C LEU A 161 2.85 7.49 0.58
N ALA A 162 3.43 6.66 -0.29
CA ALA A 162 4.69 5.97 -0.02
C ALA A 162 5.85 6.94 0.24
N ASP A 163 5.94 8.04 -0.49
CA ASP A 163 7.03 9.02 -0.31
C ASP A 163 6.90 9.77 1.02
N VAL A 164 5.69 10.21 1.38
CA VAL A 164 5.47 10.92 2.66
C VAL A 164 5.60 9.98 3.86
N VAL A 165 5.17 8.72 3.73
CA VAL A 165 5.36 7.69 4.77
C VAL A 165 6.83 7.38 4.96
N GLN A 166 7.62 7.25 3.90
CA GLN A 166 9.06 7.04 4.02
C GLN A 166 9.76 8.19 4.75
N LYS A 167 9.50 9.44 4.35
CA LYS A 167 10.04 10.63 5.03
C LYS A 167 9.66 10.67 6.51
N TRP A 168 8.44 10.26 6.85
CA TRP A 168 8.01 10.13 8.24
C TRP A 168 8.79 9.03 8.98
N LEU A 169 8.94 7.85 8.39
CA LEU A 169 9.68 6.72 8.98
C LEU A 169 11.16 7.03 9.20
N GLU A 170 11.79 7.80 8.31
CA GLU A 170 13.20 8.24 8.44
C GLU A 170 13.47 9.10 9.68
N ARG A 171 12.42 9.64 10.29
CA ARG A 171 12.45 10.50 11.49
C ARG A 171 11.95 9.77 12.73
N THR A 172 11.81 8.44 12.66
CA THR A 172 11.41 7.64 13.82
C THR A 172 12.41 7.87 14.97
N PRO A 173 11.96 8.30 16.16
CA PRO A 173 12.86 8.59 17.27
C PRO A 173 13.56 7.31 17.73
N GLY A 174 14.86 7.41 17.98
CA GLY A 174 15.73 6.33 18.45
C GLY A 174 16.60 5.69 17.36
N LEU A 175 16.48 6.14 16.11
CA LEU A 175 17.39 5.80 15.02
C LEU A 175 18.72 6.57 15.08
N GLU A 176 18.80 7.63 15.88
CA GLU A 176 19.96 8.51 15.97
C GLU A 176 21.18 7.76 16.55
N HIS A 177 22.35 7.94 15.93
CA HIS A 177 23.60 7.32 16.37
C HIS A 177 24.05 7.78 17.76
N GLU A 178 23.91 9.07 18.06
CA GLU A 178 24.25 9.67 19.35
C GLU A 178 23.10 9.59 20.38
N GLY A 179 21.97 8.99 20.00
CA GLY A 179 20.81 8.77 20.86
C GLY A 179 20.68 7.32 21.30
N PHE A 180 19.49 6.74 21.09
CA PHE A 180 19.24 5.34 21.44
C PHE A 180 20.05 4.34 20.59
N ASN A 181 20.45 4.72 19.37
CA ASN A 181 21.18 3.90 18.40
C ASN A 181 20.54 2.51 18.23
N PHE A 182 19.25 2.49 17.89
CA PHE A 182 18.50 1.26 17.69
C PHE A 182 19.22 0.31 16.72
N TRP A 183 19.69 0.82 15.59
CA TRP A 183 20.28 0.00 14.54
C TRP A 183 21.57 -0.70 14.98
N GLY A 184 22.46 0.02 15.69
CA GLY A 184 23.68 -0.57 16.24
C GLY A 184 23.40 -1.64 17.30
N LYS A 185 22.42 -1.41 18.18
CA LYS A 185 22.00 -2.39 19.19
C LYS A 185 21.33 -3.61 18.57
N TYR A 186 20.48 -3.40 17.57
CA TYR A 186 19.81 -4.46 16.83
C TYR A 186 20.82 -5.35 16.09
N LYS A 187 21.81 -4.77 15.42
CA LYS A 187 22.90 -5.53 14.79
C LYS A 187 23.65 -6.42 15.80
N LYS A 188 24.03 -5.86 16.95
CA LYS A 188 24.68 -6.63 18.03
C LYS A 188 23.80 -7.76 18.56
N ALA A 189 22.51 -7.50 18.77
CA ALA A 189 21.56 -8.52 19.22
C ALA A 189 21.43 -9.67 18.22
N VAL A 190 21.37 -9.35 16.93
CA VAL A 190 21.36 -10.36 15.85
C VAL A 190 22.66 -11.15 15.83
N GLU A 191 23.82 -10.52 16.00
CA GLU A 191 25.11 -11.22 16.08
C GLU A 191 25.16 -12.19 17.26
N VAL A 192 24.67 -11.80 18.44
CA VAL A 192 24.57 -12.67 19.62
C VAL A 192 23.66 -13.87 19.33
N LEU A 193 22.47 -13.63 18.77
CA LEU A 193 21.53 -14.68 18.38
C LEU A 193 22.18 -15.69 17.42
N PHE A 194 22.87 -15.22 16.38
CA PHE A 194 23.54 -16.12 15.42
C PHE A 194 24.69 -16.90 16.04
N ASN A 195 25.45 -16.31 16.97
CA ASN A 195 26.52 -17.00 17.66
C ASN A 195 25.97 -18.13 18.56
N GLU A 196 24.91 -17.87 19.32
CA GLU A 196 24.27 -18.89 20.16
C GLU A 196 23.66 -20.01 19.32
N GLN A 197 22.94 -19.67 18.25
CA GLN A 197 22.37 -20.67 17.34
C GLN A 197 23.46 -21.52 16.66
N LYS A 198 24.62 -20.93 16.36
CA LYS A 198 25.77 -21.67 15.81
C LYS A 198 26.33 -22.68 16.83
N VAL A 199 26.43 -22.31 18.10
CA VAL A 199 26.85 -23.25 19.17
C VAL A 199 25.84 -24.38 19.33
N ILE A 200 24.54 -24.07 19.34
CA ILE A 200 23.46 -25.07 19.41
C ILE A 200 23.50 -26.02 18.21
N ALA A 201 23.69 -25.48 17.00
CA ALA A 201 23.81 -26.29 15.80
C ALA A 201 25.05 -27.20 15.83
N ALA A 202 26.18 -26.73 16.36
CA ALA A 202 27.41 -27.51 16.48
C ALA A 202 27.29 -28.67 17.50
N GLN A 203 26.43 -28.54 18.51
CA GLN A 203 26.16 -29.58 19.51
C GLN A 203 25.17 -30.65 19.02
N GLU A 204 24.60 -30.50 17.82
CA GLU A 204 23.66 -31.45 17.26
C GLU A 204 24.34 -32.79 16.93
N LYS A 205 23.77 -33.89 17.42
CA LYS A 205 24.38 -35.23 17.33
C LYS A 205 24.21 -35.85 15.95
N THR A 206 23.12 -35.53 15.27
CA THR A 206 22.80 -36.08 13.95
C THR A 206 23.45 -35.23 12.85
N GLU A 207 24.34 -35.83 12.06
CA GLU A 207 25.12 -35.12 11.03
C GLU A 207 24.26 -34.38 10.01
N SER A 208 23.21 -35.04 9.49
CA SER A 208 22.31 -34.44 8.51
C SER A 208 21.57 -33.23 9.08
N LEU A 209 21.11 -33.31 10.33
CA LEU A 209 20.42 -32.22 11.02
C LEU A 209 21.37 -31.07 11.34
N ARG A 210 22.61 -31.38 11.73
CA ARG A 210 23.69 -30.40 11.95
C ARG A 210 23.97 -29.61 10.68
N GLN A 211 24.20 -30.29 9.55
CA GLN A 211 24.45 -29.65 8.26
C GLN A 211 23.26 -28.80 7.81
N TYR A 212 22.03 -29.28 7.97
CA TYR A 212 20.82 -28.53 7.67
C TYR A 212 20.76 -27.22 8.48
N ARG A 213 20.96 -27.28 9.81
CA ARG A 213 20.94 -26.10 10.68
C ARG A 213 22.03 -25.10 10.34
N LEU A 214 23.25 -25.57 10.05
CA LEU A 214 24.36 -24.68 9.67
C LEU A 214 24.09 -23.97 8.34
N ASN A 215 23.50 -24.68 7.35
CA ASN A 215 23.11 -24.09 6.07
C ASN A 215 21.97 -23.08 6.23
N ASP A 216 20.94 -23.40 7.02
CA ASP A 216 19.86 -22.47 7.35
C ASP A 216 20.40 -21.20 8.02
N LEU A 217 21.31 -21.33 8.98
CA LEU A 217 21.95 -20.18 9.63
C LEU A 217 22.76 -19.33 8.65
N SER A 218 23.48 -19.94 7.71
CA SER A 218 24.21 -19.21 6.67
C SER A 218 23.27 -18.39 5.79
N LYS A 219 22.18 -19.01 5.29
CA LYS A 219 21.17 -18.34 4.48
C LYS A 219 20.49 -17.21 5.24
N ARG A 220 20.11 -17.45 6.50
CA ARG A 220 19.51 -16.41 7.34
C ARG A 220 20.49 -15.26 7.56
N ARG A 221 21.78 -15.53 7.77
CA ARG A 221 22.79 -14.47 7.91
C ARG A 221 22.86 -13.59 6.67
N GLU A 222 22.87 -14.17 5.46
CA GLU A 222 22.83 -13.41 4.20
C GLU A 222 21.61 -12.48 4.11
N VAL A 223 20.44 -12.99 4.54
CA VAL A 223 19.20 -12.19 4.59
C VAL A 223 19.34 -11.00 5.54
N TYR A 224 19.93 -11.16 6.73
CA TYR A 224 20.19 -10.04 7.66
C TYR A 224 21.29 -9.10 7.15
N GLU A 225 22.32 -9.62 6.48
CA GLU A 225 23.34 -8.77 5.86
C GLU A 225 22.74 -7.83 4.80
N SER A 226 21.70 -8.28 4.10
CA SER A 226 20.99 -7.46 3.11
C SER A 226 20.31 -6.21 3.70
N ILE A 227 20.02 -6.19 5.01
CA ILE A 227 19.50 -4.99 5.68
C ILE A 227 20.63 -4.21 6.36
N PHE A 228 21.66 -4.85 6.90
CA PHE A 228 22.74 -4.14 7.59
C PHE A 228 23.72 -3.44 6.66
N LYS A 229 23.94 -3.96 5.45
CA LYS A 229 24.80 -3.35 4.43
C LYS A 229 23.95 -2.46 3.53
N LYS A 230 24.18 -1.15 3.59
CA LYS A 230 23.44 -0.16 2.80
C LYS A 230 23.56 -0.41 1.30
N ASP A 231 24.75 -0.75 0.80
CA ASP A 231 24.97 -0.99 -0.63
C ASP A 231 24.12 -2.15 -1.18
N ILE A 232 23.95 -3.22 -0.39
CA ILE A 232 23.10 -4.36 -0.76
C ILE A 232 21.63 -3.94 -0.75
N HIS A 233 21.22 -3.17 0.25
CA HIS A 233 19.86 -2.63 0.31
C HIS A 233 19.56 -1.73 -0.89
N ASP A 234 20.44 -0.80 -1.22
CA ASP A 234 20.28 0.14 -2.33
C ASP A 234 20.26 -0.61 -3.69
N ALA A 235 21.04 -1.67 -3.83
CA ALA A 235 20.95 -2.56 -5.00
C ALA A 235 19.59 -3.26 -5.12
N LEU A 236 18.99 -3.70 -4.00
CA LEU A 236 17.64 -4.30 -3.99
C LEU A 236 16.55 -3.28 -4.33
N VAL A 237 16.71 -2.02 -3.89
CA VAL A 237 15.82 -0.92 -4.26
C VAL A 237 15.94 -0.63 -5.76
N ALA A 238 17.16 -0.55 -6.30
CA ALA A 238 17.39 -0.31 -7.73
C ALA A 238 16.82 -1.41 -8.64
N ARG A 239 16.76 -2.67 -8.17
CA ARG A 239 16.12 -3.79 -8.90
C ARG A 239 14.60 -3.85 -8.72
N GLY A 240 14.00 -2.99 -7.89
CA GLY A 240 12.58 -3.04 -7.60
C GLY A 240 12.16 -4.25 -6.75
N GLU A 241 13.07 -4.79 -5.92
CA GLU A 241 12.74 -5.81 -4.90
C GLU A 241 12.39 -5.17 -3.56
N ARG A 242 12.91 -3.97 -3.29
CA ARG A 242 12.52 -3.09 -2.17
C ARG A 242 12.01 -1.75 -2.69
N ARG A 243 11.28 -1.00 -1.85
CA ARG A 243 10.74 0.33 -2.18
C ARG A 243 11.25 1.39 -1.21
N PHE A 244 11.37 1.03 0.06
CA PHE A 244 11.75 1.94 1.12
C PHE A 244 13.22 2.32 1.05
N SER A 245 13.54 3.55 1.44
CA SER A 245 14.91 3.94 1.77
C SER A 245 15.45 3.10 2.94
N HIS A 246 16.78 2.99 3.03
CA HIS A 246 17.43 2.22 4.09
C HIS A 246 17.00 2.70 5.48
N LYS A 247 16.92 4.03 5.68
CA LYS A 247 16.55 4.63 6.96
C LYS A 247 15.04 4.49 7.26
N ALA A 248 14.18 4.58 6.25
CA ALA A 248 12.75 4.31 6.41
C ALA A 248 12.50 2.85 6.86
N LEU A 249 13.25 1.89 6.28
CA LEU A 249 13.18 0.49 6.69
C LEU A 249 13.58 0.29 8.15
N GLN A 250 14.63 0.97 8.62
CA GLN A 250 15.03 0.93 10.03
C GLN A 250 13.92 1.44 10.96
N GLY A 251 13.27 2.56 10.61
CA GLY A 251 12.14 3.10 11.35
C GLY A 251 10.96 2.14 11.41
N ALA A 252 10.63 1.50 10.30
CA ALA A 252 9.54 0.51 10.25
C ALA A 252 9.83 -0.73 11.13
N ILE A 253 11.07 -1.23 11.12
CA ILE A 253 11.52 -2.32 12.01
C ILE A 253 11.43 -1.88 13.48
N MET A 254 11.88 -0.67 13.80
CA MET A 254 11.82 -0.12 15.15
C MET A 254 10.38 -0.04 15.68
N ILE A 255 9.47 0.57 14.90
CA ILE A 255 8.04 0.65 15.25
C ILE A 255 7.45 -0.75 15.46
N THR A 256 7.85 -1.72 14.64
CA THR A 256 7.34 -3.10 14.75
C THR A 256 7.80 -3.79 16.04
N PHE A 257 9.06 -3.60 16.47
CA PHE A 257 9.55 -4.20 17.71
C PHE A 257 9.00 -3.53 18.97
N TYR A 258 8.84 -2.20 18.96
CA TYR A 258 8.39 -1.44 20.13
C TYR A 258 6.93 -1.00 20.01
N ARG A 259 6.11 -1.73 19.24
CA ARG A 259 4.68 -1.44 19.01
C ARG A 259 3.82 -1.34 20.28
N ASP A 260 4.28 -1.95 21.37
CA ASP A 260 3.59 -1.97 22.66
C ASP A 260 3.81 -0.65 23.45
N GLU A 261 4.74 0.22 23.00
CA GLU A 261 4.97 1.54 23.61
C GLU A 261 3.90 2.56 23.15
N PRO A 262 3.44 3.46 24.04
CA PRO A 262 2.37 4.42 23.72
C PRO A 262 2.60 5.21 22.43
N ARG A 263 3.81 5.77 22.25
CA ARG A 263 4.20 6.51 21.04
C ARG A 263 4.26 5.70 19.76
N PHE A 264 4.44 4.38 19.84
CA PHE A 264 4.56 3.51 18.66
C PHE A 264 3.32 2.66 18.39
N SER A 265 2.37 2.59 19.32
CA SER A 265 1.09 1.92 19.13
C SER A 265 0.32 2.43 17.90
N GLN A 266 0.12 3.75 17.81
CA GLN A 266 -0.59 4.39 16.69
C GLN A 266 0.21 4.31 15.37
N PRO A 267 1.53 4.61 15.34
CA PRO A 267 2.36 4.34 14.16
C PRO A 267 2.29 2.90 13.64
N HIS A 268 2.30 1.90 14.53
CA HIS A 268 2.19 0.51 14.11
C HIS A 268 0.84 0.20 13.46
N GLN A 269 -0.25 0.79 13.96
CA GLN A 269 -1.56 0.68 13.33
C GLN A 269 -1.58 1.33 11.93
N ILE A 270 -0.88 2.45 11.72
CA ILE A 270 -0.73 3.05 10.38
C ILE A 270 -0.05 2.03 9.45
N LEU A 271 1.07 1.45 9.86
CA LEU A 271 1.78 0.44 9.04
C LEU A 271 0.89 -0.77 8.72
N THR A 272 0.04 -1.16 9.66
CA THR A 272 -0.92 -2.27 9.47
C THR A 272 -1.96 -1.92 8.42
N LEU A 273 -2.57 -0.73 8.51
CA LEU A 273 -3.57 -0.28 7.55
C LEU A 273 -3.00 -0.09 6.14
N LEU A 274 -1.73 0.32 6.01
CA LEU A 274 -1.05 0.40 4.71
C LEU A 274 -0.90 -0.99 4.06
N MET A 275 -0.57 -2.03 4.85
CA MET A 275 -0.56 -3.42 4.36
C MET A 275 -1.96 -3.90 4.00
N ASP A 276 -2.99 -3.55 4.80
CA ASP A 276 -4.37 -3.91 4.50
C ASP A 276 -4.86 -3.31 3.18
N ILE A 277 -4.50 -2.06 2.88
CA ILE A 277 -4.80 -1.39 1.60
C ILE A 277 -4.18 -2.16 0.43
N ASP A 278 -2.89 -2.48 0.48
CA ASP A 278 -2.20 -3.26 -0.57
C ASP A 278 -2.84 -4.64 -0.76
N SER A 279 -3.15 -5.32 0.35
CA SER A 279 -3.81 -6.63 0.33
C SER A 279 -5.18 -6.56 -0.34
N LEU A 280 -5.99 -5.56 0.00
CA LEU A 280 -7.34 -5.41 -0.55
C LEU A 280 -7.34 -5.00 -2.01
N ILE A 281 -6.41 -4.13 -2.44
CA ILE A 281 -6.25 -3.82 -3.88
C ILE A 281 -5.85 -5.09 -4.64
N THR A 282 -4.94 -5.90 -4.10
CA THR A 282 -4.55 -7.17 -4.72
C THR A 282 -5.73 -8.15 -4.79
N LYS A 283 -6.53 -8.25 -3.73
CA LYS A 283 -7.77 -9.07 -3.71
C LYS A 283 -8.79 -8.57 -4.74
N TRP A 284 -8.98 -7.26 -4.85
CA TRP A 284 -9.87 -6.68 -5.86
C TRP A 284 -9.41 -7.02 -7.28
N ARG A 285 -8.10 -6.89 -7.58
CA ARG A 285 -7.54 -7.29 -8.89
C ARG A 285 -7.76 -8.78 -9.17
N TYR A 286 -7.63 -9.62 -8.13
CA TYR A 286 -7.84 -11.06 -8.24
C TYR A 286 -9.31 -11.41 -8.51
N ASN A 287 -10.24 -10.84 -7.76
CA ASN A 287 -11.68 -11.04 -7.99
C ASN A 287 -12.08 -10.54 -9.38
N HIS A 288 -11.59 -9.36 -9.79
CA HIS A 288 -11.80 -8.84 -11.13
C HIS A 288 -11.23 -9.78 -12.21
N LEU A 289 -10.04 -10.37 -12.00
CA LEU A 289 -9.48 -11.37 -12.92
C LEU A 289 -10.38 -12.59 -13.06
N LEU A 290 -10.89 -13.14 -11.95
CA LEU A 290 -11.77 -14.32 -11.96
C LEU A 290 -13.09 -14.03 -12.67
N MET A 291 -13.71 -12.88 -12.37
CA MET A 291 -14.90 -12.40 -13.07
C MET A 291 -14.64 -12.27 -14.58
N VAL A 292 -13.54 -11.64 -14.99
CA VAL A 292 -13.17 -11.52 -16.42
C VAL A 292 -12.97 -12.89 -17.05
N GLN A 293 -12.32 -13.83 -16.36
CA GLN A 293 -12.16 -15.20 -16.85
C GLN A 293 -13.51 -15.89 -17.06
N ARG A 294 -14.48 -15.69 -16.17
CA ARG A 294 -15.85 -16.20 -16.32
C ARG A 294 -16.57 -15.53 -17.52
N MET A 295 -16.41 -14.23 -17.69
CA MET A 295 -17.13 -13.45 -18.72
C MET A 295 -16.61 -13.65 -20.14
N ILE A 296 -15.29 -13.73 -20.34
CA ILE A 296 -14.67 -13.78 -21.68
C ILE A 296 -13.65 -14.90 -21.88
N GLY A 297 -13.45 -15.77 -20.87
CA GLY A 297 -12.44 -16.82 -20.91
C GLY A 297 -11.00 -16.29 -20.82
N SER A 298 -10.04 -17.16 -21.16
CA SER A 298 -8.60 -16.85 -21.10
C SER A 298 -8.00 -16.34 -22.41
N SER A 299 -8.72 -16.48 -23.53
CA SER A 299 -8.16 -16.35 -24.88
C SER A 299 -8.77 -15.20 -25.68
N GLN A 300 -9.88 -14.60 -25.22
CA GLN A 300 -10.40 -13.40 -25.87
C GLN A 300 -9.60 -12.16 -25.47
N PHE A 301 -9.27 -11.34 -26.45
CA PHE A 301 -8.68 -10.03 -26.21
C PHE A 301 -9.68 -9.11 -25.50
N GLY A 302 -9.17 -8.29 -24.58
CA GLY A 302 -9.96 -7.24 -23.95
C GLY A 302 -10.37 -6.17 -24.97
N THR A 303 -11.48 -5.49 -24.73
CA THR A 303 -11.97 -4.41 -25.63
C THR A 303 -10.96 -3.26 -25.76
N GLY A 304 -10.10 -3.06 -24.75
CA GLY A 304 -9.00 -2.10 -24.77
C GLY A 304 -7.72 -2.55 -25.48
N GLY A 305 -7.72 -3.72 -26.14
CA GLY A 305 -6.58 -4.21 -26.94
C GLY A 305 -5.51 -5.00 -26.17
N SER A 306 -5.75 -5.31 -24.89
CA SER A 306 -4.85 -6.16 -24.10
C SER A 306 -5.10 -7.65 -24.36
N SER A 307 -4.17 -8.50 -23.94
CA SER A 307 -4.36 -9.96 -23.89
C SER A 307 -5.44 -10.41 -22.88
N GLY A 308 -6.20 -9.47 -22.31
CA GLY A 308 -7.32 -9.72 -21.41
C GLY A 308 -6.85 -10.36 -20.11
N TYR A 309 -7.20 -11.63 -19.94
CA TYR A 309 -6.89 -12.43 -18.76
C TYR A 309 -5.39 -12.45 -18.42
N GLN A 310 -4.50 -12.66 -19.39
CA GLN A 310 -3.06 -12.78 -19.13
C GLN A 310 -2.46 -11.47 -18.61
N TYR A 311 -2.88 -10.35 -19.19
CA TYR A 311 -2.49 -9.03 -18.68
C TYR A 311 -2.96 -8.84 -17.24
N LEU A 312 -4.25 -9.06 -16.95
CA LEU A 312 -4.80 -8.87 -15.60
C LEU A 312 -4.08 -9.76 -14.58
N ARG A 313 -3.78 -11.01 -14.94
CA ARG A 313 -3.00 -11.94 -14.11
C ARG A 313 -1.61 -11.40 -13.80
N SER A 314 -0.94 -10.76 -14.75
CA SER A 314 0.37 -10.14 -14.52
C SER A 314 0.32 -8.96 -13.54
N THR A 315 -0.84 -8.34 -13.35
CA THR A 315 -1.02 -7.24 -12.37
C THR A 315 -1.15 -7.72 -10.92
N LEU A 316 -1.25 -9.04 -10.69
CA LEU A 316 -1.26 -9.63 -9.34
C LEU A 316 0.13 -9.78 -8.71
N SER A 317 1.18 -9.37 -9.43
CA SER A 317 2.56 -9.43 -8.98
C SER A 317 2.84 -8.38 -7.89
N ASP A 318 3.81 -8.69 -7.01
CA ASP A 318 4.37 -7.75 -6.02
C ASP A 318 4.94 -6.47 -6.62
N ARG A 319 5.11 -6.40 -7.95
CA ARG A 319 5.40 -5.15 -8.66
C ARG A 319 4.39 -4.03 -8.37
N TYR A 320 3.12 -4.38 -8.15
CA TYR A 320 2.05 -3.42 -7.84
C TYR A 320 1.84 -3.20 -6.34
N LYS A 321 2.51 -3.97 -5.46
CA LYS A 321 2.46 -3.74 -4.01
C LYS A 321 3.38 -2.58 -3.65
N VAL A 322 2.81 -1.53 -3.12
CA VAL A 322 3.54 -0.29 -2.81
C VAL A 322 4.36 -0.44 -1.53
N PHE A 323 3.80 -1.09 -0.53
CA PHE A 323 4.37 -1.29 0.80
C PHE A 323 4.89 -2.71 0.99
N VAL A 324 5.43 -3.33 -0.06
CA VAL A 324 5.99 -4.70 -0.03
C VAL A 324 7.02 -4.90 1.09
N ASP A 325 7.79 -3.87 1.41
CA ASP A 325 8.78 -3.91 2.50
C ASP A 325 8.13 -4.15 3.86
N LEU A 326 6.92 -3.63 4.11
CA LEU A 326 6.19 -3.83 5.36
C LEU A 326 5.82 -5.31 5.58
N PHE A 327 5.40 -6.00 4.53
CA PHE A 327 5.13 -7.44 4.58
C PHE A 327 6.41 -8.24 4.89
N ASN A 328 7.51 -7.84 4.26
CA ASN A 328 8.82 -8.49 4.40
C ASN A 328 9.54 -8.14 5.71
N LEU A 329 9.02 -7.23 6.55
CA LEU A 329 9.58 -6.98 7.90
C LEU A 329 9.58 -8.23 8.77
N SER A 330 8.58 -9.10 8.57
CA SER A 330 8.44 -10.37 9.28
C SER A 330 9.68 -11.27 9.16
N THR A 331 10.42 -11.15 8.05
CA THR A 331 11.67 -11.88 7.80
C THR A 331 12.78 -11.49 8.78
N PHE A 332 12.76 -10.26 9.30
CA PHE A 332 13.81 -9.70 10.16
C PHE A 332 13.45 -9.70 11.64
N LEU A 333 12.36 -10.37 12.02
CA LEU A 333 11.98 -10.50 13.43
C LEU A 333 12.92 -11.44 14.18
N ILE A 334 13.26 -11.03 15.39
CA ILE A 334 14.04 -11.82 16.36
C ILE A 334 13.17 -12.09 17.60
N PRO A 335 13.49 -13.13 18.41
CA PRO A 335 12.75 -13.40 19.63
C PRO A 335 12.79 -12.21 20.59
N ARG A 336 11.70 -12.01 21.36
CA ARG A 336 11.55 -10.84 22.25
C ARG A 336 12.70 -10.65 23.25
N SER A 337 13.34 -11.74 23.68
CA SER A 337 14.50 -11.72 24.58
C SER A 337 15.74 -11.02 24.01
N TYR A 338 15.87 -10.96 22.68
CA TYR A 338 17.00 -10.31 22.00
C TYR A 338 16.67 -8.88 21.55
N ILE A 339 15.42 -8.44 21.65
CA ILE A 339 15.07 -7.07 21.28
C ILE A 339 15.79 -6.13 22.26
N PRO A 340 16.56 -5.14 21.78
CA PRO A 340 17.29 -4.24 22.67
C PRO A 340 16.34 -3.56 23.67
N PRO A 341 16.60 -3.64 24.98
CA PRO A 341 15.74 -2.97 25.95
C PRO A 341 15.82 -1.45 25.78
N LEU A 342 14.69 -0.78 25.91
CA LEU A 342 14.63 0.68 25.93
C LEU A 342 15.35 1.21 27.17
N THR A 343 16.21 2.21 26.99
CA THR A 343 16.83 2.91 28.13
C THR A 343 15.75 3.69 28.89
N PRO A 344 15.92 3.97 30.19
CA PRO A 344 14.95 4.78 30.94
C PRO A 344 14.65 6.12 30.25
N THR A 345 15.69 6.77 29.71
CA THR A 345 15.57 8.00 28.92
C THR A 345 14.71 7.82 27.67
N MET A 346 14.92 6.74 26.91
CA MET A 346 14.15 6.46 25.71
C MET A 346 12.70 6.08 26.05
N LYS A 347 12.49 5.33 27.13
CA LYS A 347 11.15 4.98 27.62
C LYS A 347 10.37 6.23 28.03
N SER A 348 10.98 7.14 28.78
CA SER A 348 10.39 8.44 29.11
C SER A 348 10.11 9.27 27.86
N HIS A 349 11.03 9.32 26.90
CA HIS A 349 10.79 10.01 25.63
C HIS A 349 9.63 9.38 24.85
N LEU A 350 9.48 8.04 24.89
CA LEU A 350 8.38 7.33 24.24
C LEU A 350 7.05 7.43 24.98
N TRP A 351 7.06 7.86 26.24
CA TRP A 351 5.87 8.03 27.06
C TRP A 351 5.42 9.48 27.15
N MET A 352 6.34 10.45 27.02
CA MET A 352 6.01 11.87 27.01
C MET A 352 5.68 12.34 25.59
N TRP A 353 4.46 12.84 25.40
CA TRP A 353 4.04 13.56 24.20
C TRP A 353 4.22 15.07 24.41
N GLY A 354 5.25 15.65 23.80
CA GLY A 354 5.55 17.08 23.88
C GLY A 354 7.04 17.32 24.08
N THR A 355 7.56 18.39 23.46
CA THR A 355 8.97 18.78 23.51
C THR A 355 9.44 19.02 24.94
N THR A 356 10.60 18.47 25.29
CA THR A 356 11.46 18.99 26.35
C THR A 356 12.16 20.29 25.89
N ASP A 357 11.43 21.19 25.24
CA ASP A 357 11.84 22.60 25.04
C ASP A 357 11.12 23.42 26.11
N ASN A 358 11.55 23.27 27.35
CA ASN A 358 11.48 24.36 28.30
C ASN A 358 12.92 24.62 28.70
N GLY A 359 13.52 25.59 28.02
CA GLY A 359 14.66 26.31 28.58
C GLY A 359 14.30 26.70 30.00
N ILE A 360 15.11 26.24 30.94
CA ILE A 360 15.10 26.76 32.30
C ILE A 360 15.70 28.16 32.18
N GLU A 361 14.87 29.14 31.79
CA GLU A 361 15.14 30.54 32.04
C GLU A 361 14.50 30.93 33.37
N GLU A 362 15.34 31.48 34.21
CA GLU A 362 15.11 32.02 35.54
C GLU A 362 13.83 32.86 35.63
N ASN A 363 13.02 32.62 36.67
CA ASN A 363 12.35 33.70 37.40
C ASN A 363 11.78 33.15 38.72
N ASN A 364 12.59 33.19 39.76
CA ASN A 364 12.09 33.38 41.13
C ASN A 364 12.85 34.58 41.72
N LYS A 365 12.42 35.77 41.30
CA LYS A 365 12.55 37.00 42.08
C LYS A 365 11.27 37.15 42.90
N GLU A 366 11.48 37.28 44.22
CA GLU A 366 10.72 38.09 45.18
C GLU A 366 9.18 38.08 45.10
N CYS A 367 8.56 37.43 46.10
CA CYS A 367 7.49 38.02 46.90
C CYS A 367 7.41 37.32 48.25
#